data_AF-A0A6J1WMF2-F1
#
_entry.id   AF-A0A6J1WMF2-F1
#
_cell.length_a   1.000
_cell.length_b   1.000
_cell.length_c   1.000
_cell.angle_alpha   90.00
_cell.angle_beta   90.00
_cell.angle_gamma   90.00
#
_symmetry.space_group_name_H-M   'P 1'
#
loop_
_entity.id
_entity.type
_entity.pdbx_description
1 polymer ?
#
loop_
_entity_poly.entity_id
_entity_poly.type
_entity_poly.pdbx_seq_one_letter_code
_entity_poly.pdbx_strand_id
1 'polypeptide(L)'
;MSGEGISPEEVEALCRTPDAITKDFMFQQTMYRIKDPRKSIPFYTGVLGMTLLNQLHFPEMKFSLFFMGYENPAEVPSDKLTRRMWAMTRKATLELTYNWGTESDDSSYHNGNSDPRGFGHIGILVPDVEAACAR
;
A
#
# COMPACT_ATOMS: atom_id res chain seq x y z
N MET A 1 24.43 -22.69 -0.10
CA MET A 1 24.30 -21.37 -0.74
C MET A 1 25.58 -20.63 -0.45
N SER A 2 26.27 -20.12 -1.47
CA SER A 2 27.48 -19.29 -1.29
C SER A 2 27.13 -18.14 -0.34
N GLY A 3 27.88 -18.02 0.75
CA GLY A 3 27.57 -17.10 1.86
C GLY A 3 27.86 -15.63 1.56
N GLU A 4 28.16 -15.29 0.31
CA GLU A 4 28.50 -13.93 -0.11
C GLU A 4 27.49 -13.47 -1.17
N GLY A 5 26.99 -12.26 -1.00
CA GLY A 5 26.15 -11.59 -2.00
C GLY A 5 26.95 -11.20 -3.25
N ILE A 6 26.27 -10.65 -4.25
CA ILE A 6 26.91 -10.11 -5.47
C ILE A 6 27.69 -8.82 -5.18
N SER A 7 28.73 -8.55 -5.97
CA SER A 7 29.62 -7.38 -5.79
C SER A 7 28.94 -6.05 -6.18
N PRO A 8 29.37 -4.89 -5.65
CA PRO A 8 28.89 -3.58 -6.10
C PRO A 8 29.05 -3.36 -7.61
N GLU A 9 30.15 -3.85 -8.19
CA GLU A 9 30.42 -3.75 -9.63
C GLU A 9 29.43 -4.59 -10.45
N GLU A 10 29.08 -5.78 -9.96
CA GLU A 10 28.06 -6.62 -10.57
C GLU A 10 26.67 -5.96 -10.48
N VAL A 11 26.32 -5.36 -9.33
CA VAL A 11 25.06 -4.61 -9.18
C VAL A 11 24.96 -3.48 -10.20
N GLU A 12 26.01 -2.68 -10.34
CA GLU A 12 26.05 -1.57 -11.30
C GLU A 12 25.93 -2.08 -12.75
N ALA A 13 26.61 -3.18 -13.08
CA ALA A 13 26.54 -3.79 -14.42
C ALA A 13 25.15 -4.34 -14.78
N LEU A 14 24.32 -4.68 -13.80
CA LEU A 14 22.94 -5.13 -13.99
C LEU A 14 21.95 -3.98 -14.22
N CYS A 15 22.31 -2.75 -13.82
CA CYS A 15 21.48 -1.57 -13.99
C CYS A 15 21.32 -1.20 -15.48
N ARG A 16 20.11 -0.78 -15.86
CA ARG A 16 19.80 -0.32 -17.22
C ARG A 16 19.33 1.13 -17.18
N THR A 17 19.72 1.90 -18.19
CA THR A 17 19.17 3.25 -18.37
C THR A 17 17.67 3.17 -18.65
N PRO A 18 16.83 3.98 -17.98
CA PRO A 18 15.41 4.03 -18.26
C PRO A 18 15.13 4.42 -19.72
N ASP A 19 14.20 3.71 -20.37
CA ASP A 19 13.71 4.08 -21.69
C ASP A 19 12.88 5.37 -21.60
N ALA A 20 12.96 6.24 -22.61
CA ALA A 20 12.25 7.51 -22.65
C ALA A 20 10.73 7.36 -22.49
N ILE A 21 10.14 6.22 -22.90
CA ILE A 21 8.70 5.94 -22.73
C ILE A 21 8.30 5.80 -21.26
N THR A 22 9.24 5.45 -20.39
CA THR A 22 8.99 5.23 -18.95
C THR A 22 9.16 6.50 -18.11
N LYS A 23 9.52 7.64 -18.72
CA LYS A 23 9.91 8.88 -18.00
C LYS A 23 8.84 9.41 -17.04
N ASP A 24 7.57 9.17 -17.33
CA ASP A 24 6.43 9.64 -16.54
C ASP A 24 5.77 8.52 -15.71
N PHE A 25 6.36 7.32 -15.67
CA PHE A 25 5.85 6.23 -14.82
C PHE A 25 6.06 6.58 -13.35
N MET A 26 5.16 6.09 -12.50
CA MET A 26 5.22 6.35 -11.06
C MET A 26 4.86 5.11 -10.26
N PHE A 27 5.56 4.91 -9.14
CA PHE A 27 5.17 3.94 -8.14
C PHE A 27 3.93 4.46 -7.39
N GLN A 28 2.77 4.07 -7.88
CA GLN A 28 1.48 4.62 -7.46
C GLN A 28 0.96 3.90 -6.20
N GLN A 29 0.98 2.57 -6.17
CA GLN A 29 0.34 1.80 -5.12
C GLN A 29 1.11 0.54 -4.73
N THR A 30 0.99 0.17 -3.47
CA THR A 30 1.18 -1.20 -2.97
C THR A 30 -0.17 -1.75 -2.57
N MET A 31 -0.50 -2.98 -2.97
CA MET A 31 -1.76 -3.63 -2.63
C MET A 31 -1.52 -4.77 -1.66
N TYR A 32 -2.35 -4.88 -0.62
CA TYR A 32 -2.55 -6.13 0.08
C TYR A 32 -3.98 -6.30 0.57
N ARG A 33 -4.33 -7.55 0.84
CA ARG A 33 -5.66 -7.93 1.27
C ARG A 33 -5.81 -7.71 2.78
N ILE A 34 -6.99 -7.28 3.18
CA ILE A 34 -7.37 -7.07 4.58
C ILE A 34 -8.60 -7.90 4.93
N LYS A 35 -8.60 -8.50 6.13
CA LYS A 35 -9.71 -9.35 6.60
C LYS A 35 -10.94 -8.52 6.98
N ASP A 36 -10.72 -7.41 7.70
CA ASP A 36 -11.80 -6.60 8.22
C ASP A 36 -11.51 -5.10 8.03
N PRO A 37 -12.27 -4.40 7.16
CA PRO A 37 -12.09 -2.97 6.94
C PRO A 37 -12.42 -2.15 8.20
N ARG A 38 -13.30 -2.64 9.08
CA ARG A 38 -13.64 -1.95 10.34
C ARG A 38 -12.48 -1.90 11.32
N LYS A 39 -11.51 -2.80 11.20
CA LYS A 39 -10.25 -2.77 11.98
C LYS A 39 -9.13 -2.07 11.23
N SER A 40 -9.02 -2.34 9.94
CA SER A 40 -7.90 -1.86 9.12
C SER A 40 -7.99 -0.35 8.88
N ILE A 41 -9.17 0.18 8.55
CA ILE A 41 -9.33 1.62 8.25
C ILE A 41 -8.95 2.47 9.46
N PRO A 42 -9.48 2.25 10.68
CA PRO A 42 -9.07 3.03 11.86
C PRO A 42 -7.59 2.89 12.21
N PHE A 43 -6.97 1.74 11.95
CA PHE A 43 -5.54 1.58 12.13
C PHE A 43 -4.75 2.52 11.19
N TYR A 44 -5.03 2.48 9.88
CA TYR A 44 -4.30 3.33 8.93
C TYR A 44 -4.62 4.82 9.11
N THR A 45 -5.84 5.19 9.45
CA THR A 45 -6.21 6.61 9.59
C THR A 45 -5.94 7.18 10.98
N GLY A 46 -6.26 6.46 12.04
CA GLY A 46 -6.15 6.94 13.42
C GLY A 46 -4.79 6.67 14.06
N VAL A 47 -4.24 5.46 13.87
CA VAL A 47 -2.94 5.10 14.43
C VAL A 47 -1.83 5.67 13.57
N LEU A 48 -1.85 5.40 12.26
CA LEU A 48 -0.79 5.80 11.33
C LEU A 48 -1.01 7.16 10.68
N GLY A 49 -2.18 7.80 10.84
CA GLY A 49 -2.40 9.17 10.36
C GLY A 49 -2.57 9.31 8.83
N MET A 50 -2.88 8.22 8.12
CA MET A 50 -3.18 8.28 6.69
C MET A 50 -4.58 8.83 6.41
N THR A 51 -4.79 9.31 5.19
CA THR A 51 -6.07 9.79 4.69
C THR A 51 -6.68 8.77 3.74
N LEU A 52 -8.00 8.49 3.86
CA LEU A 52 -8.75 7.74 2.86
C LEU A 52 -8.93 8.61 1.60
N LEU A 53 -8.23 8.25 0.53
CA LEU A 53 -8.21 9.00 -0.73
C LEU A 53 -9.37 8.62 -1.64
N ASN A 54 -9.72 7.34 -1.71
CA ASN A 54 -10.85 6.87 -2.51
C ASN A 54 -11.32 5.49 -2.03
N GLN A 55 -12.59 5.16 -2.31
CA GLN A 55 -13.13 3.82 -2.09
C GLN A 55 -13.90 3.36 -3.33
N LEU A 56 -13.75 2.08 -3.66
CA LEU A 56 -14.42 1.44 -4.80
C LEU A 56 -15.08 0.15 -4.33
N HIS A 57 -16.31 -0.09 -4.78
CA HIS A 57 -17.06 -1.30 -4.46
C HIS A 57 -17.44 -2.01 -5.76
N PHE A 58 -17.23 -3.32 -5.79
CA PHE A 58 -17.51 -4.17 -6.95
C PHE A 58 -18.48 -5.28 -6.53
N PRO A 59 -19.80 -5.04 -6.49
CA PRO A 59 -20.77 -6.00 -5.96
C PRO A 59 -20.80 -7.32 -6.70
N GLU A 60 -20.68 -7.30 -8.03
CA GLU A 60 -20.67 -8.50 -8.87
C GLU A 60 -19.47 -9.42 -8.55
N MET A 61 -18.33 -8.82 -8.17
CA MET A 61 -17.10 -9.52 -7.81
C MET A 61 -16.91 -9.68 -6.29
N LYS A 62 -17.83 -9.15 -5.48
CA LYS A 62 -17.83 -9.21 -4.00
C LYS A 62 -16.52 -8.75 -3.35
N PHE A 63 -15.98 -7.62 -3.78
CA PHE A 63 -14.86 -6.97 -3.08
C PHE A 63 -14.96 -5.45 -3.04
N SER A 64 -14.14 -4.84 -2.19
CA SER A 64 -13.98 -3.40 -2.09
C SER A 64 -12.51 -3.02 -1.95
N LEU A 65 -12.18 -1.85 -2.48
CA LEU A 65 -10.84 -1.28 -2.45
C LEU A 65 -10.88 0.03 -1.65
N PHE A 66 -9.90 0.21 -0.77
CA PHE A 66 -9.71 1.44 -0.02
C PHE A 66 -8.31 1.97 -0.27
N PHE A 67 -8.21 3.13 -0.91
CA PHE A 67 -6.93 3.77 -1.23
C PHE A 67 -6.56 4.74 -0.12
N MET A 68 -5.44 4.49 0.56
CA MET A 68 -4.91 5.31 1.64
C MET A 68 -3.62 6.00 1.22
N GLY A 69 -3.32 7.17 1.78
CA GLY A 69 -2.03 7.84 1.60
C GLY A 69 -1.84 9.03 2.53
N TYR A 70 -0.62 9.55 2.60
CA TYR A 70 -0.29 10.77 3.35
C TYR A 70 -0.55 12.02 2.51
N GLU A 71 -1.84 12.32 2.30
CA GLU A 71 -2.30 13.52 1.60
C GLU A 71 -3.14 14.39 2.54
N ASN A 72 -3.21 15.68 2.25
CA ASN A 72 -4.04 16.61 3.02
C ASN A 72 -5.54 16.27 2.80
N PRO A 73 -6.31 15.96 3.85
CA PRO A 73 -7.74 15.68 3.72
C PRO A 73 -8.55 16.79 3.03
N ALA A 74 -8.11 18.05 3.17
CA ALA A 74 -8.76 19.20 2.53
C ALA A 74 -8.59 19.25 1.01
N GLU A 75 -7.60 18.55 0.46
CA GLU A 75 -7.32 18.50 -0.98
C GLU A 75 -8.05 17.35 -1.69
N VAL A 76 -8.66 16.44 -0.92
CA VAL A 76 -9.36 15.29 -1.50
C VAL A 76 -10.65 15.77 -2.17
N PRO A 77 -10.80 15.60 -3.50
CA PRO A 77 -11.99 16.08 -4.19
C PRO A 77 -13.27 15.43 -3.66
N SER A 78 -14.37 16.18 -3.71
CA SER A 78 -15.68 15.72 -3.24
C SER A 78 -16.46 14.97 -4.31
N ASP A 79 -16.30 15.34 -5.59
CA ASP A 79 -16.98 14.65 -6.69
C ASP A 79 -16.31 13.31 -7.00
N LYS A 80 -17.14 12.29 -7.26
CA LYS A 80 -16.68 10.90 -7.34
C LYS A 80 -15.67 10.65 -8.46
N LEU A 81 -15.86 11.30 -9.61
CA LEU A 81 -15.01 11.06 -10.79
C LEU A 81 -13.63 11.70 -10.60
N THR A 82 -13.60 12.98 -10.22
CA THR A 82 -12.34 13.69 -9.97
C THR A 82 -11.60 13.09 -8.79
N ARG A 83 -12.31 12.72 -7.71
CA ARG A 83 -11.67 12.02 -6.57
C ARG A 83 -10.99 10.74 -6.99
N ARG A 84 -11.64 9.93 -7.84
CA ARG A 84 -11.07 8.70 -8.37
C ARG A 84 -9.83 9.00 -9.21
N MET A 85 -9.93 9.91 -10.18
CA MET A 85 -8.81 10.26 -11.05
C MET A 85 -7.64 10.82 -10.24
N TRP A 86 -7.91 11.74 -9.31
CA TRP A 86 -6.92 12.34 -8.44
C TRP A 86 -6.20 11.29 -7.58
N ALA A 87 -6.94 10.40 -6.91
CA ALA A 87 -6.36 9.37 -6.06
C ALA A 87 -5.41 8.44 -6.83
N MET A 88 -5.74 8.10 -8.09
CA MET A 88 -4.91 7.25 -8.97
C MET A 88 -3.65 7.95 -9.49
N THR A 89 -3.47 9.25 -9.20
CA THR A 89 -2.25 10.01 -9.54
C THR A 89 -1.37 10.29 -8.32
N ARG A 90 -1.74 9.81 -7.13
CA ARG A 90 -0.92 9.97 -5.91
C ARG A 90 0.17 8.90 -5.87
N LYS A 91 1.38 9.28 -5.47
CA LYS A 91 2.51 8.34 -5.29
C LYS A 91 2.34 7.59 -3.97
N ALA A 92 2.95 6.40 -3.88
CA ALA A 92 3.10 5.65 -2.64
C ALA A 92 1.79 5.46 -1.84
N THR A 93 0.68 5.24 -2.54
CA THR A 93 -0.59 4.90 -1.91
C THR A 93 -0.62 3.45 -1.46
N LEU A 94 -1.53 3.16 -0.56
CA LEU A 94 -1.82 1.82 -0.09
C LEU A 94 -3.23 1.44 -0.54
N GLU A 95 -3.33 0.39 -1.36
CA GLU A 95 -4.59 -0.22 -1.75
C GLU A 95 -4.93 -1.38 -0.81
N LEU A 96 -5.95 -1.18 0.03
CA LEU A 96 -6.48 -2.23 0.89
C LEU A 96 -7.63 -2.95 0.18
N THR A 97 -7.44 -4.22 -0.13
CA THR A 97 -8.49 -5.04 -0.77
C THR A 97 -9.23 -5.87 0.26
N TYR A 98 -10.53 -5.65 0.37
CA TYR A 98 -11.43 -6.42 1.23
C TYR A 98 -12.31 -7.33 0.38
N ASN A 99 -12.15 -8.64 0.53
CA ASN A 99 -13.07 -9.63 -0.05
C ASN A 99 -14.24 -9.84 0.91
N TRP A 100 -15.46 -9.69 0.41
CA TRP A 100 -16.64 -9.63 1.28
C TRP A 100 -16.90 -10.94 2.01
N GLY A 101 -17.20 -10.84 3.31
CA GLY A 101 -17.46 -11.97 4.20
C GLY A 101 -16.23 -12.49 4.94
N THR A 102 -15.02 -12.08 4.54
CA THR A 102 -13.78 -12.53 5.21
C THR A 102 -13.67 -12.07 6.66
N GLU A 103 -14.43 -11.07 7.11
CA GLU A 103 -14.47 -10.68 8.52
C GLU A 103 -15.13 -11.73 9.43
N SER A 104 -15.99 -12.57 8.85
CA SER A 104 -16.90 -13.47 9.58
C SER A 104 -16.49 -14.94 9.47
N ASP A 105 -15.51 -15.26 8.63
CA ASP A 105 -14.96 -16.60 8.52
C ASP A 105 -13.72 -16.80 9.43
N ASP A 106 -13.20 -18.03 9.48
CA ASP A 106 -11.99 -18.37 10.25
C ASP A 106 -10.69 -18.15 9.47
N SER A 107 -10.74 -17.51 8.29
CA SER A 107 -9.57 -17.32 7.44
C SER A 107 -8.64 -16.22 7.97
N SER A 108 -7.37 -16.27 7.57
CA SER A 108 -6.40 -15.19 7.80
C SER A 108 -5.51 -15.03 6.58
N TYR A 109 -5.13 -13.79 6.25
CA TYR A 109 -4.11 -13.57 5.23
C TYR A 109 -2.72 -13.87 5.76
N HIS A 110 -1.90 -14.49 4.93
CA HIS A 110 -0.50 -14.76 5.21
C HIS A 110 0.33 -13.48 4.98
N ASN A 111 1.17 -13.09 5.93
CA ASN A 111 1.95 -11.85 5.85
C ASN A 111 3.25 -11.97 5.05
N GLY A 112 3.62 -13.18 4.62
CA GLY A 112 4.84 -13.43 3.83
C GLY A 112 6.14 -13.57 4.62
N ASN A 113 6.11 -13.45 5.96
CA ASN A 113 7.29 -13.50 6.82
C ASN A 113 7.55 -14.88 7.45
N SER A 114 6.63 -15.82 7.27
CA SER A 114 6.80 -17.27 7.51
C SER A 114 6.80 -18.04 6.18
N ASP A 115 7.12 -19.33 6.21
CA ASP A 115 7.07 -20.15 4.98
C ASP A 115 5.62 -20.37 4.51
N PRO A 116 5.31 -20.18 3.21
CA PRO A 116 6.22 -19.73 2.14
C PRO A 116 6.49 -18.22 2.17
N ARG A 117 7.77 -17.83 2.23
CA ARG A 117 8.19 -16.42 2.31
C ARG A 117 8.01 -15.67 0.99
N GLY A 118 7.79 -14.35 1.07
CA GLY A 118 7.58 -13.49 -0.09
C GLY A 118 7.64 -12.00 0.26
N PHE A 119 6.49 -11.32 0.20
CA PHE A 119 6.38 -9.93 0.68
C PHE A 119 6.86 -9.82 2.14
N GLY A 120 7.63 -8.78 2.45
CA GLY A 120 8.14 -8.52 3.81
C GLY A 120 7.24 -7.53 4.56
N HIS A 121 7.37 -6.25 4.23
CA HIS A 121 6.67 -5.17 4.90
C HIS A 121 6.61 -3.90 4.04
N ILE A 122 5.72 -2.98 4.42
CA ILE A 122 5.82 -1.56 4.05
C ILE A 122 6.62 -0.81 5.11
N GLY A 123 7.26 0.30 4.74
CA GLY A 123 8.01 1.17 5.65
C GLY A 123 7.40 2.57 5.73
N ILE A 124 7.41 3.15 6.92
CA ILE A 124 7.00 4.54 7.16
C ILE A 124 8.19 5.27 7.76
N LEU A 125 8.64 6.32 7.08
CA LEU A 125 9.65 7.22 7.63
C LEU A 125 8.97 8.20 8.58
N VAL A 126 9.51 8.32 9.79
CA VAL A 126 9.06 9.25 10.82
C VAL A 126 10.22 10.12 11.31
N PRO A 127 9.96 11.33 11.84
CA PRO A 127 11.02 12.18 12.37
C PRO A 127 11.73 11.59 13.61
N ASP A 128 10.98 10.87 14.44
CA ASP A 128 11.46 10.25 15.68
C ASP A 128 10.75 8.89 15.86
N VAL A 129 11.53 7.81 15.81
CA VAL A 129 11.02 6.43 15.90
C VAL A 129 10.54 6.11 17.32
N GLU A 130 11.28 6.56 18.33
CA GLU A 130 10.96 6.26 19.74
C GLU A 130 9.67 6.97 20.15
N ALA A 131 9.54 8.26 19.81
CA ALA A 131 8.33 9.03 20.07
C ALA A 131 7.11 8.47 19.31
N ALA A 132 7.29 8.00 18.07
CA ALA A 132 6.22 7.38 17.30
C ALA A 132 5.76 6.05 17.91
N CYS A 133 6.69 5.22 18.40
CA CYS A 133 6.38 3.94 19.04
C CYS A 133 5.75 4.07 20.44
N ALA A 134 6.04 5.16 21.17
CA ALA A 134 5.53 5.37 22.52
C ALA A 134 4.06 5.85 22.58
N ARG A 135 3.53 6.39 21.47
CA ARG A 135 2.15 6.88 21.35
C ARG A 135 1.15 5.74 21.14
#